data_AF-A0A075V4H6-F1
#
_entry.id   AF-A0A075V4H6-F1
#
_cell.length_a   1.000
_cell.length_b   1.000
_cell.length_c   1.000
_cell.angle_alpha   90.00
_cell.angle_beta   90.00
_cell.angle_gamma   90.00
#
_symmetry.space_group_name_H-M   'P 1'
#
loop_
_entity.id
_entity.type
_entity.pdbx_description
1 polymer ?
#
loop_
_entity_poly.entity_id
_entity_poly.type
_entity_poly.pdbx_seq_one_letter_code
_entity_poly.pdbx_strand_id
1 'polypeptide(L)'
;MATDSRRTTEDDAQTLFENVDVERFRDSWQGIQTAFVDDPRRAVKEADELVAVVIQNLATTFADHKKELESAWSQGEPATEDLRIALRRYRSFFNQLLSA
;
A
#
# COMPACT_ATOMS: atom_id res chain seq x y z
N MET A 1 -22.66 13.47 16.40
CA MET A 1 -21.86 12.22 16.36
C MET A 1 -21.59 11.90 14.90
N ALA A 2 -20.40 12.19 14.39
CA ALA A 2 -20.02 11.97 13.00
C ALA A 2 -18.57 11.47 12.98
N THR A 3 -18.38 10.17 13.16
CA THR A 3 -17.08 9.50 13.06
C THR A 3 -17.33 8.05 12.65
N ASP A 4 -17.29 7.74 11.35
CA ASP A 4 -17.19 6.34 10.91
C ASP A 4 -16.54 6.15 9.52
N SER A 5 -16.59 7.11 8.60
CA SER A 5 -15.98 6.93 7.26
C SER A 5 -14.45 6.92 7.21
N ARG A 6 -13.74 7.25 8.30
CA ARG A 6 -12.27 7.26 8.30
C ARG A 6 -11.65 5.88 8.61
N ARG A 7 -12.36 5.02 9.35
CA ARG A 7 -11.83 3.71 9.77
C ARG A 7 -11.71 2.71 8.63
N THR A 8 -12.65 2.67 7.68
CA THR A 8 -12.63 1.65 6.61
C THR A 8 -11.49 1.85 5.61
N THR A 9 -11.13 3.09 5.28
CA THR A 9 -9.97 3.39 4.42
C THR A 9 -8.63 3.12 5.10
N GLU A 10 -8.54 3.37 6.42
CA GLU A 10 -7.32 3.05 7.19
C GLU A 10 -7.14 1.53 7.33
N ASP A 11 -8.22 0.78 7.57
CA ASP A 11 -8.22 -0.69 7.69
C ASP A 11 -7.91 -1.41 6.36
N ASP A 12 -8.47 -0.91 5.24
CA ASP A 12 -8.17 -1.42 3.89
C ASP A 12 -6.72 -1.12 3.47
N ALA A 13 -6.20 0.07 3.79
CA ALA A 13 -4.80 0.41 3.57
C ALA A 13 -3.87 -0.50 4.41
N GLN A 14 -4.22 -0.75 5.67
CA GLN A 14 -3.52 -1.71 6.54
C GLN A 14 -3.61 -3.16 6.05
N THR A 15 -4.55 -3.49 5.15
CA THR A 15 -4.64 -4.83 4.55
C THR A 15 -3.68 -4.99 3.36
N LEU A 16 -3.36 -3.89 2.68
CA LEU A 16 -2.39 -3.83 1.58
C LEU A 16 -0.94 -3.90 2.06
N PHE A 17 -0.65 -3.24 3.17
CA PHE A 17 0.60 -3.48 3.86
C PHE A 17 0.41 -4.68 4.78
N GLU A 18 0.79 -5.88 4.35
CA GLU A 18 0.91 -7.01 5.28
C GLU A 18 1.61 -6.50 6.57
N ASN A 19 0.92 -6.58 7.71
CA ASN A 19 1.28 -5.82 8.93
C ASN A 19 2.74 -5.98 9.38
N VAL A 20 3.40 -7.06 8.95
CA VAL A 20 4.81 -7.39 9.19
C VAL A 20 5.79 -6.37 8.56
N ASP A 21 5.49 -5.81 7.39
CA ASP A 21 6.38 -4.86 6.72
C ASP A 21 6.29 -3.46 7.35
N VAL A 22 5.09 -3.06 7.80
CA VAL A 22 4.87 -1.75 8.43
C VAL A 22 5.64 -1.61 9.73
N GLU A 23 5.61 -2.64 10.59
CA GLU A 23 6.32 -2.62 11.87
C GLU A 23 7.84 -2.55 11.64
N ARG A 24 8.38 -3.34 10.69
CA ARG A 24 9.80 -3.29 10.32
C ARG A 24 10.23 -1.90 9.83
N PHE A 25 9.43 -1.26 8.98
CA PHE A 25 9.75 0.08 8.48
C PHE A 25 9.68 1.14 9.59
N ARG A 26 8.74 1.01 10.52
CA ARG A 26 8.63 1.88 11.70
C ARG A 26 9.84 1.73 12.63
N ASP A 27 10.26 0.50 12.90
CA ASP A 27 11.45 0.23 13.72
C ASP A 27 12.71 0.80 13.06
N SER A 28 12.86 0.60 11.75
CA SER A 28 13.98 1.15 10.97
C SER A 28 13.99 2.68 11.02
N TRP A 29 12.83 3.31 10.86
CA TRP A 29 12.67 4.76 10.97
C TRP A 29 13.05 5.27 12.36
N GLN A 30 12.60 4.61 13.43
CA GLN A 30 12.96 4.99 14.79
C GLN A 30 14.48 4.88 15.04
N GLY A 31 15.12 3.85 14.48
CA GLY A 31 16.58 3.72 14.51
C GLY A 31 17.30 4.90 13.84
N ILE A 32 16.84 5.30 12.65
CA ILE A 32 17.38 6.46 11.92
C ILE A 32 17.20 7.77 12.70
N GLN A 33 16.03 7.98 13.30
CA GLN A 33 15.77 9.16 14.14
C GLN A 33 16.70 9.22 15.35
N THR A 34 17.02 8.07 15.94
CA THR A 34 17.97 7.99 17.06
C THR A 34 19.40 8.33 16.59
N ALA A 35 19.81 7.78 15.44
CA ALA A 35 21.14 8.00 14.86
C ALA A 35 21.37 9.43 14.37
N PHE A 36 20.31 10.19 14.08
CA PHE A 36 20.40 11.58 13.62
C PHE A 36 21.12 12.50 14.60
N VAL A 37 21.01 12.23 15.92
CA VAL A 37 21.67 13.04 16.96
C VAL A 37 23.19 12.96 16.85
N ASP A 38 23.71 11.80 16.43
CA ASP A 38 25.15 11.53 16.34
C ASP A 38 25.71 11.80 14.94
N ASP A 39 25.00 11.41 13.88
CA ASP A 39 25.41 11.62 12.49
C ASP A 39 24.21 12.01 11.60
N PRO A 40 23.92 13.32 11.50
CA PRO A 40 22.75 13.79 10.76
C PRO A 40 22.86 13.55 9.25
N ARG A 41 24.07 13.53 8.68
CA ARG A 41 24.25 13.31 7.24
C ARG A 41 23.98 11.86 6.87
N ARG A 42 24.49 10.94 7.68
CA ARG A 42 24.24 9.51 7.50
C ARG A 42 22.77 9.18 7.72
N ALA A 43 22.15 9.69 8.77
CA ALA A 43 20.74 9.44 9.07
C ALA A 43 19.82 9.90 7.92
N VAL A 44 20.08 11.06 7.30
CA VAL A 44 19.30 11.51 6.14
C VAL A 44 19.49 10.59 4.93
N LYS A 45 20.70 10.09 4.69
CA LYS A 45 20.95 9.11 3.61
C LYS A 45 20.22 7.79 3.87
N GLU A 46 20.24 7.29 5.10
CA GLU A 46 19.52 6.07 5.49
C GLU A 46 17.99 6.27 5.40
N ALA A 47 17.48 7.46 5.72
CA ALA A 47 16.08 7.81 5.52
C ALA A 47 15.67 7.78 4.04
N ASP A 48 16.49 8.34 3.15
CA ASP A 48 16.25 8.32 1.71
C ASP A 48 16.19 6.89 1.16
N GLU A 49 17.15 6.05 1.56
CA GLU A 49 17.20 4.63 1.21
C GLU A 49 15.96 3.87 1.73
N LEU A 50 15.57 4.12 2.99
CA LEU A 50 14.38 3.50 3.58
C LEU A 50 13.10 3.87 2.81
N VAL A 51 12.93 5.15 2.46
CA VAL A 51 11.77 5.60 1.68
C VAL A 51 11.76 4.95 0.29
N ALA A 52 12.90 4.84 -0.38
CA ALA A 52 12.99 4.17 -1.67
C ALA A 52 12.56 2.69 -1.59
N VAL A 53 12.97 1.98 -0.53
CA VAL A 53 12.54 0.59 -0.28
C VAL A 53 11.03 0.51 -0.04
N VAL A 54 10.46 1.41 0.76
CA VAL A 54 9.00 1.45 1.03
C VAL A 54 8.22 1.65 -0.27
N ILE A 55 8.64 2.61 -1.11
CA ILE A 55 8.00 2.87 -2.41
C ILE A 55 8.08 1.63 -3.30
N GLN A 56 9.24 0.96 -3.35
CA GLN A 56 9.41 -0.24 -4.17
C GLN A 56 8.53 -1.40 -3.70
N ASN A 57 8.42 -1.61 -2.38
CA ASN A 57 7.54 -2.64 -1.83
C ASN A 57 6.07 -2.32 -2.15
N LEU A 58 5.63 -1.07 -1.96
CA LEU A 58 4.30 -0.61 -2.32
C LEU A 58 3.98 -0.86 -3.80
N ALA A 59 4.88 -0.46 -4.70
CA ALA A 59 4.71 -0.65 -6.13
C ALA A 59 4.56 -2.14 -6.50
N THR A 60 5.35 -3.02 -5.86
CA THR A 60 5.27 -4.47 -6.08
C THR A 60 3.92 -5.02 -5.61
N THR A 61 3.52 -4.73 -4.37
CA THR A 61 2.24 -5.21 -3.80
C THR A 61 1.05 -4.76 -4.63
N PHE A 62 1.01 -3.48 -5.02
CA PHE A 62 -0.06 -2.97 -5.87
C PHE A 62 -0.05 -3.60 -7.27
N ALA A 63 1.13 -3.86 -7.85
CA ALA A 63 1.22 -4.54 -9.14
C ALA A 63 0.68 -5.98 -9.06
N ASP A 64 0.91 -6.69 -7.95
CA ASP A 64 0.40 -8.04 -7.76
C ASP A 64 -1.12 -8.06 -7.55
N HIS A 65 -1.67 -7.15 -6.72
CA HIS A 65 -3.12 -7.00 -6.58
C HIS A 65 -3.81 -6.64 -7.91
N LYS A 66 -3.16 -5.80 -8.73
CA LYS A 66 -3.65 -5.50 -10.07
C LYS A 66 -3.67 -6.74 -10.97
N LYS A 67 -2.66 -7.62 -10.92
CA LYS A 67 -2.64 -8.86 -11.72
C LYS A 67 -3.75 -9.82 -11.30
N GLU A 68 -4.03 -9.94 -10.01
CA GLU A 68 -5.13 -10.79 -9.50
C GLU A 68 -6.48 -10.31 -10.00
N LEU A 69 -6.68 -8.99 -9.95
CA LEU A 69 -7.80 -8.30 -10.54
C LEU A 69 -7.90 -8.61 -12.05
N GLU A 70 -6.83 -8.40 -12.82
CA GLU A 70 -6.77 -8.71 -14.26
C GLU A 70 -7.08 -10.18 -14.59
N SER A 71 -6.60 -11.12 -13.78
CA SER A 71 -6.88 -12.54 -13.95
C SER A 71 -8.37 -12.88 -13.73
N ALA A 72 -9.12 -12.09 -12.96
CA ALA A 72 -10.49 -12.41 -12.58
C ALA A 72 -11.53 -12.22 -13.70
N TRP A 73 -11.23 -11.44 -14.74
CA TRP A 73 -12.14 -11.18 -15.87
C TRP A 73 -11.52 -11.47 -17.25
N SER A 74 -10.22 -11.79 -17.32
CA SER A 74 -9.54 -12.13 -18.58
C SER A 74 -9.74 -13.59 -19.02
N GLN A 75 -10.40 -14.42 -18.21
CA GLN A 75 -10.69 -15.81 -18.58
C GLN A 75 -11.95 -15.91 -19.45
N GLY A 76 -11.77 -15.77 -20.77
CA GLY A 76 -12.81 -16.01 -21.77
C GLY A 76 -13.59 -14.77 -22.19
N GLU A 77 -14.85 -14.95 -22.59
CA GLU A 77 -15.77 -13.87 -22.96
C GLU A 77 -16.69 -13.56 -21.76
N PRO A 78 -16.36 -12.57 -20.92
CA PRO A 78 -17.06 -12.31 -19.67
C PRO A 78 -18.50 -11.83 -19.93
N ALA A 79 -19.46 -12.31 -19.14
CA ALA A 79 -20.81 -11.79 -19.22
C ALA A 79 -20.81 -10.30 -18.79
N THR A 80 -21.78 -9.52 -19.27
CA THR A 80 -21.92 -8.10 -18.92
C THR A 80 -21.99 -7.86 -17.39
N GLU A 81 -22.46 -8.84 -16.62
CA GLU A 81 -22.47 -8.80 -15.16
C GLU A 81 -21.08 -8.96 -14.55
N ASP A 82 -20.24 -9.83 -15.13
CA ASP A 82 -18.84 -10.02 -14.68
C ASP A 82 -18.03 -8.74 -14.88
N LEU A 83 -18.26 -8.03 -16.00
CA LEU A 83 -17.66 -6.71 -16.27
C LEU A 83 -18.10 -5.64 -15.27
N ARG A 84 -19.36 -5.66 -14.83
CA ARG A 84 -19.87 -4.74 -13.80
C ARG A 84 -19.20 -4.99 -12.46
N ILE A 85 -19.02 -6.26 -12.09
CA ILE A 85 -18.33 -6.65 -10.85
C ILE A 85 -16.84 -6.26 -10.94
N ALA A 86 -16.19 -6.55 -12.07
CA ALA A 86 -14.80 -6.16 -12.34
C ALA A 86 -14.59 -4.65 -12.14
N LEU A 87 -15.45 -3.81 -12.73
CA LEU A 87 -15.35 -2.36 -12.61
C LEU A 87 -15.53 -1.88 -11.16
N ARG A 88 -16.42 -2.51 -10.38
CA ARG A 88 -16.59 -2.18 -8.95
C ARG A 88 -15.34 -2.53 -8.15
N ARG A 89 -14.70 -3.67 -8.43
CA ARG A 89 -13.44 -4.07 -7.79
C ARG A 89 -12.30 -3.11 -8.13
N TYR A 90 -12.18 -2.72 -9.39
CA TYR A 90 -11.25 -1.69 -9.83
C TYR A 90 -11.46 -0.35 -9.13
N ARG A 91 -12.72 0.10 -8.96
CA ARG A 91 -13.02 1.34 -8.23
C ARG A 91 -12.55 1.25 -6.78
N SER A 92 -12.79 0.13 -6.11
CA SER A 92 -12.34 -0.09 -4.73
C SER A 92 -10.82 -0.02 -4.64
N PHE A 93 -10.12 -0.75 -5.52
CA PHE A 93 -8.67 -0.75 -5.59
C PHE A 93 -8.09 0.64 -5.90
N PHE A 94 -8.69 1.37 -6.84
CA PHE A 94 -8.28 2.73 -7.16
C PHE A 94 -8.43 3.69 -5.97
N ASN A 95 -9.53 3.61 -5.24
CA ASN A 95 -9.71 4.43 -4.04
C ASN A 95 -8.69 4.07 -2.95
N GLN A 96 -8.34 2.79 -2.81
CA GLN A 96 -7.29 2.34 -1.88
C GLN A 96 -5.91 2.89 -2.26
N LEU A 97 -5.57 2.93 -3.57
CA LEU A 97 -4.33 3.56 -4.05
C LEU A 97 -4.25 5.05 -3.70
N LEU A 98 -5.39 5.76 -3.71
CA LEU A 98 -5.44 7.19 -3.42
C LEU A 98 -5.47 7.51 -1.91
N SER A 99 -5.75 6.53 -1.06
CA SER A 99 -5.77 6.69 0.40
C SER A 99 -4.51 6.16 1.10
N ALA A 100 -3.58 5.56 0.34
CA ALA A 100 -2.32 5.02 0.82
C ALA A 100 -1.28 6.10 1.13
#